data_AF-X1DCV9-F1
#
_entry.id   AF-X1DCV9-F1
#
_cell.length_a   1.000
_cell.length_b   1.000
_cell.length_c   1.000
_cell.angle_alpha   90.00
_cell.angle_beta   90.00
_cell.angle_gamma   90.00
#
_symmetry.space_group_name_H-M   'P 1'
#
loop_
_entity.id
_entity.type
_entity.pdbx_description
1 polymer ?
#
loop_
_entity_poly.entity_id
_entity_poly.type
_entity_poly.pdbx_seq_one_letter_code
_entity_poly.pdbx_strand_id
1 'polypeptide(L)'
;MYDYDGLRALTVAWFLKSFLFEAMRIMVGYDITIVITSDHGSIMVENGTPIEAGKDVSVNLRYKHGTTIRCNMKDALFIKEPLKYKLPSENVHKKYAIAKENYFFVYPTHIHQYEKRYKGTFQHGGISLEEIILPVAILSPHKK
;
A
#
# COMPACT_ATOMS: atom_id res chain seq x y z
N MET A 1 -1.27 15.06 -11.81
CA MET A 1 0.11 14.95 -12.34
C MET A 1 1.10 15.65 -11.42
N TYR A 2 0.86 16.92 -11.05
CA TYR A 2 1.75 17.72 -10.18
C TYR A 2 2.13 17.08 -8.82
N ASP A 3 1.20 16.39 -8.14
CA ASP A 3 1.49 15.86 -6.81
C ASP A 3 2.42 14.64 -6.79
N TYR A 4 2.39 13.80 -7.84
CA TYR A 4 3.34 12.68 -7.95
C TYR A 4 4.76 13.18 -8.20
N ASP A 5 4.91 14.23 -9.01
CA ASP A 5 6.21 14.89 -9.22
C ASP A 5 6.71 15.52 -7.92
N GLY A 6 5.83 16.20 -7.18
CA GLY A 6 6.14 16.77 -5.87
C GLY A 6 6.60 15.71 -4.86
N LEU A 7 5.86 14.60 -4.75
CA LEU A 7 6.24 13.48 -3.88
C LEU A 7 7.60 12.91 -4.28
N ARG A 8 7.84 12.65 -5.57
CA ARG A 8 9.14 12.16 -6.07
C ARG A 8 10.28 13.11 -5.72
N ALA A 9 10.10 14.41 -5.97
CA ALA A 9 11.12 15.42 -5.66
C ALA A 9 11.43 15.45 -4.15
N LEU A 10 10.39 15.37 -3.31
CA LEU A 10 10.54 15.30 -1.85
C LEU A 10 11.29 14.03 -1.42
N THR A 11 10.93 12.86 -1.98
CA THR A 11 11.59 11.59 -1.68
C THR A 11 13.07 11.62 -2.06
N VAL A 12 13.43 12.19 -3.22
CA VAL A 12 14.83 12.36 -3.63
C VAL A 12 15.57 13.27 -2.66
N ALA A 13 14.98 14.43 -2.34
CA ALA A 13 15.60 15.39 -1.42
C ALA A 13 15.81 14.82 -0.01
N TRP A 14 14.85 14.01 0.48
CA TRP A 14 14.99 13.27 1.73
C TRP A 14 16.08 12.21 1.64
N PHE A 15 16.08 11.38 0.59
CA PHE A 15 17.00 10.26 0.45
C PHE A 15 18.46 10.73 0.44
N LEU A 16 18.77 11.78 -0.32
CA LEU A 16 20.12 12.35 -0.41
C LEU A 16 20.66 12.88 0.94
N LYS A 17 19.78 13.14 1.91
CA LYS A 17 20.13 13.60 3.27
C LYS A 17 19.87 12.53 4.34
N SER A 18 19.48 11.32 3.93
CA SER A 18 19.05 10.27 4.85
C SER A 18 20.23 9.50 5.43
N PHE A 19 20.05 8.95 6.63
CA PHE A 19 21.00 8.00 7.23
C PHE A 19 21.17 6.74 6.36
N LEU A 20 20.12 6.35 5.63
CA LEU A 20 20.18 5.21 4.70
C LEU A 20 21.22 5.44 3.61
N PHE A 21 21.20 6.60 2.96
CA PHE A 21 22.18 6.94 1.93
C PHE A 21 23.60 6.99 2.51
N GLU A 22 23.77 7.58 3.69
CA GLU A 22 25.05 7.59 4.40
C GLU A 22 25.58 6.19 4.71
N ALA A 23 24.72 5.30 5.23
CA ALA A 23 25.07 3.92 5.50
C ALA A 23 25.52 3.19 4.22
N MET A 24 24.82 3.41 3.10
CA MET A 24 25.20 2.83 1.81
C MET A 24 26.59 3.31 1.35
N ARG A 25 26.93 4.59 1.54
CA ARG A 25 28.27 5.11 1.19
C ARG A 25 29.38 4.45 2.00
N ILE A 26 29.15 4.20 3.29
CA ILE A 26 30.11 3.51 4.15
C ILE A 26 30.36 2.08 3.66
N MET A 27 29.30 1.40 3.18
CA MET A 27 29.38 0.02 2.70
C MET A 27 30.17 -0.15 1.39
N VAL A 28 30.41 0.92 0.62
CA VAL A 28 31.17 0.87 -0.66
C VAL A 28 32.58 0.29 -0.48
N GLY A 29 33.20 0.45 0.70
CA GLY A 29 34.54 -0.07 0.99
C GLY A 29 34.60 -1.57 1.29
N TYR A 30 33.46 -2.26 1.33
CA TYR A 30 33.34 -3.65 1.74
C TYR A 30 32.80 -4.53 0.62
N ASP A 31 33.10 -5.83 0.67
CA ASP A 31 32.55 -6.83 -0.26
C ASP A 31 31.11 -7.20 0.13
N ILE A 32 30.20 -6.23 0.03
CA ILE A 32 28.80 -6.35 0.41
C ILE A 32 27.92 -6.01 -0.79
N THR A 33 26.97 -6.89 -1.11
CA THR A 33 25.89 -6.59 -2.05
C THR A 33 24.72 -5.95 -1.32
N ILE A 34 24.24 -4.82 -1.81
CA ILE A 34 23.08 -4.11 -1.24
C ILE A 34 21.88 -4.34 -2.14
N VAL A 35 20.78 -4.84 -1.59
CA VAL A 35 19.48 -4.94 -2.27
C VAL A 35 18.55 -3.89 -1.69
N ILE A 36 18.03 -3.00 -2.55
CA ILE A 36 17.13 -1.92 -2.15
C ILE A 36 15.80 -2.13 -2.86
N THR A 37 14.72 -2.10 -2.09
CA THR A 37 13.35 -2.21 -2.59
C THR A 37 12.39 -1.49 -1.63
N SER A 38 11.09 -1.59 -1.88
CA SER A 38 10.02 -1.12 -1.00
C SER A 38 9.15 -2.32 -0.59
N ASP A 39 8.38 -2.20 0.48
CA ASP A 39 7.37 -3.19 0.88
C ASP A 39 6.07 -3.04 0.08
N HIS A 40 5.73 -1.80 -0.26
CA HIS A 40 4.65 -1.44 -1.16
C HIS A 40 4.95 -0.09 -1.83
N GLY A 41 4.19 0.25 -2.87
CA GLY A 41 4.12 1.62 -3.39
C GLY A 41 2.96 2.40 -2.77
N SER A 42 2.54 3.47 -3.44
CA SER A 42 1.42 4.30 -3.02
C SER A 42 0.73 4.92 -4.23
N ILE A 43 -0.58 5.12 -4.11
CA ILE A 43 -1.41 5.76 -5.12
C ILE A 43 -2.31 6.81 -4.48
N MET A 44 -2.58 7.88 -5.21
CA MET A 44 -3.59 8.87 -4.86
C MET A 44 -4.99 8.28 -5.05
N VAL A 45 -5.78 8.26 -3.99
CA VAL A 45 -7.13 7.70 -4.03
C VAL A 45 -8.16 8.74 -4.48
N GLU A 46 -9.10 8.32 -5.32
CA GLU A 46 -10.09 9.23 -5.92
C GLU A 46 -11.54 8.77 -5.73
N ASN A 47 -11.75 7.47 -5.69
CA ASN A 47 -13.08 6.88 -5.79
C ASN A 47 -13.46 6.16 -4.49
N GLY A 48 -14.43 6.71 -3.75
CA GLY A 48 -15.01 6.02 -2.61
C GLY A 48 -15.84 4.82 -3.09
N THR A 49 -15.56 3.62 -2.57
CA THR A 49 -16.40 2.43 -2.79
C THR A 49 -17.05 2.01 -1.46
N PRO A 50 -18.38 1.88 -1.41
CA PRO A 50 -19.07 1.49 -0.18
C PRO A 50 -18.62 0.12 0.35
N ILE A 51 -18.45 0.02 1.67
CA ILE A 51 -18.23 -1.23 2.37
C ILE A 51 -19.22 -1.41 3.51
N GLU A 52 -19.79 -2.61 3.61
CA GLU A 52 -20.50 -3.06 4.81
C GLU A 52 -19.56 -3.95 5.60
N ALA A 53 -19.30 -3.60 6.86
CA ALA A 53 -18.40 -4.38 7.69
C ALA A 53 -18.85 -4.42 9.15
N GLY A 54 -18.49 -5.53 9.81
CA GLY A 54 -18.68 -5.73 11.25
C GLY A 54 -17.78 -4.87 12.11
N LYS A 55 -17.99 -4.91 13.44
CA LYS A 55 -17.20 -4.16 14.42
C LYS A 55 -15.74 -4.61 14.51
N ASP A 56 -15.46 -5.84 14.09
CA ASP A 56 -14.16 -6.50 14.12
C ASP A 56 -13.27 -6.17 12.91
N VAL A 57 -13.74 -5.31 11.99
CA VAL A 57 -13.03 -5.02 10.75
C VAL A 57 -11.83 -4.10 10.96
N SER A 58 -10.76 -4.31 10.19
CA SER A 58 -9.59 -3.43 10.20
C SER A 58 -9.89 -1.97 9.80
N VAL A 59 -9.03 -1.05 10.24
CA VAL A 59 -9.23 0.39 10.03
C VAL A 59 -8.71 0.91 8.68
N ASN A 60 -7.82 0.18 8.01
CA ASN A 60 -7.18 0.62 6.76
C ASN A 60 -8.20 0.97 5.64
N LEU A 61 -7.92 1.98 4.83
CA LEU A 61 -8.84 2.48 3.79
C LEU A 61 -8.78 1.67 2.50
N ARG A 62 -7.66 1.00 2.24
CA ARG A 62 -7.36 0.26 1.01
C ARG A 62 -7.57 -1.24 1.15
N TYR A 63 -7.54 -1.77 2.37
CA TYR A 63 -7.98 -3.13 2.64
C TYR A 63 -8.80 -3.22 3.93
N LYS A 64 -9.73 -4.18 3.95
CA LYS A 64 -10.51 -4.57 5.12
C LYS A 64 -10.36 -6.06 5.37
N HIS A 65 -10.22 -6.46 6.63
CA HIS A 65 -10.33 -7.86 7.04
C HIS A 65 -11.17 -8.01 8.31
N GLY A 66 -11.95 -9.09 8.38
CA GLY A 66 -12.92 -9.33 9.45
C GLY A 66 -13.84 -10.51 9.10
N THR A 67 -14.74 -10.88 10.01
CA THR A 67 -15.67 -12.00 9.82
C THR A 67 -16.88 -11.62 8.96
N THR A 68 -17.25 -10.33 8.98
CA THR A 68 -18.39 -9.81 8.22
C THR A 68 -17.93 -8.66 7.34
N ILE A 69 -17.81 -8.91 6.03
CA ILE A 69 -17.44 -7.92 5.02
C ILE A 69 -18.28 -8.15 3.77
N ARG A 70 -18.83 -7.07 3.21
CA ARG A 70 -19.39 -7.02 1.85
C ARG A 70 -18.90 -5.77 1.13
N CYS A 71 -18.46 -5.94 -0.11
CA CYS A 71 -17.94 -4.87 -0.95
C CYS A 71 -18.36 -5.08 -2.42
N ASN A 72 -18.27 -4.03 -3.23
CA ASN A 72 -18.44 -4.14 -4.67
C ASN A 72 -17.23 -4.86 -5.30
N MET A 73 -17.44 -6.04 -5.90
CA MET A 73 -16.37 -6.82 -6.52
C MET A 73 -15.80 -6.19 -7.80
N LYS A 74 -16.49 -5.20 -8.40
CA LYS A 74 -15.92 -4.40 -9.49
C LYS A 74 -14.75 -3.55 -8.98
N ASP A 75 -14.90 -2.97 -7.80
CA ASP A 75 -13.97 -1.99 -7.23
C ASP A 75 -12.94 -2.64 -6.27
N ALA A 76 -13.19 -3.88 -5.84
CA ALA A 76 -12.36 -4.60 -4.88
C ALA A 76 -12.20 -6.09 -5.21
N LEU A 77 -11.08 -6.67 -4.80
CA LEU A 77 -10.89 -8.11 -4.71
C LEU A 77 -11.46 -8.61 -3.38
N PHE A 78 -12.45 -9.50 -3.44
CA PHE A 78 -13.01 -10.15 -2.25
C PHE A 78 -12.42 -11.54 -2.06
N ILE A 79 -11.71 -11.74 -0.96
CA ILE A 79 -11.01 -12.99 -0.64
C ILE A 79 -11.79 -13.75 0.42
N LYS A 80 -12.35 -14.89 0.01
CA LYS A 80 -13.10 -15.79 0.91
C LYS A 80 -12.21 -16.80 1.63
N GLU A 81 -11.07 -17.14 1.07
CA GLU A 81 -10.16 -18.15 1.59
C GLU A 81 -8.77 -17.53 1.75
N PRO A 82 -8.47 -16.86 2.90
CA PRO A 82 -7.24 -16.09 3.07
C PRO A 82 -5.96 -16.91 2.83
N LEU A 83 -5.97 -18.18 3.23
CA LEU A 83 -4.82 -19.08 3.09
C LEU A 83 -4.40 -19.29 1.62
N LYS A 84 -5.33 -19.25 0.65
CA LYS A 84 -5.00 -19.34 -0.79
C LYS A 84 -4.17 -18.15 -1.28
N TYR A 85 -4.23 -17.03 -0.56
CA TYR A 85 -3.48 -15.80 -0.82
C TYR A 85 -2.30 -15.63 0.14
N LYS A 86 -1.95 -16.66 0.92
CA LYS A 86 -0.94 -16.60 1.99
C LYS A 86 -1.23 -15.52 3.05
N LEU A 87 -2.52 -15.21 3.26
CA LEU A 87 -2.96 -14.26 4.28
C LEU A 87 -3.32 -14.99 5.59
N PRO A 88 -3.12 -14.35 6.76
CA PRO A 88 -3.50 -14.91 8.05
C PRO A 88 -4.99 -15.26 8.13
N SER A 89 -5.31 -16.40 8.73
CA SER A 89 -6.69 -16.84 8.96
C SER A 89 -6.84 -17.37 10.37
N GLU A 90 -7.10 -16.48 11.32
CA GLU A 90 -7.32 -16.84 12.74
C GLU A 90 -8.56 -17.71 12.94
N ASN A 91 -9.54 -17.59 12.04
CA ASN A 91 -10.71 -18.45 11.98
C ASN A 91 -11.17 -18.63 10.52
N VAL A 92 -12.06 -19.61 10.30
CA VAL A 92 -12.61 -19.97 8.98
C VAL A 92 -13.51 -18.90 8.37
N HIS A 93 -14.00 -17.96 9.19
CA HIS A 93 -14.90 -16.89 8.76
C HIS A 93 -14.15 -15.61 8.37
N LYS A 94 -12.83 -15.51 8.61
CA LYS A 94 -12.05 -14.33 8.24
C LYS A 94 -12.07 -14.15 6.72
N LYS A 95 -12.50 -12.97 6.27
CA LYS A 95 -12.53 -12.53 4.87
C LYS A 95 -11.69 -11.28 4.71
N TYR A 96 -11.26 -11.01 3.48
CA TYR A 96 -10.59 -9.78 3.12
C TYR A 96 -11.28 -9.12 1.94
N ALA A 97 -11.30 -7.79 1.92
CA ALA A 97 -11.59 -6.97 0.76
C ALA A 97 -10.38 -6.07 0.50
N ILE A 98 -9.86 -6.08 -0.72
CA ILE A 98 -8.69 -5.27 -1.11
C ILE A 98 -9.08 -4.38 -2.28
N ALA A 99 -8.95 -3.07 -2.13
CA ALA A 99 -9.36 -2.09 -3.13
C ALA A 99 -8.47 -2.17 -4.37
N LYS A 100 -9.09 -2.07 -5.55
CA LYS A 100 -8.42 -2.00 -6.85
C LYS A 100 -8.14 -0.55 -7.22
N GLU A 101 -7.17 -0.32 -8.11
CA GLU A 101 -6.89 0.99 -8.71
C GLU A 101 -6.83 2.12 -7.67
N ASN A 102 -7.47 3.26 -7.92
CA ASN A 102 -7.55 4.41 -7.01
C ASN A 102 -8.80 4.38 -6.10
N TYR A 103 -9.41 3.21 -5.88
CA TYR A 103 -10.55 3.09 -4.97
C TYR A 103 -10.15 3.05 -3.50
N PHE A 104 -11.02 3.51 -2.61
CA PHE A 104 -10.86 3.36 -1.17
C PHE A 104 -12.20 3.11 -0.50
N PHE A 105 -12.20 2.35 0.58
CA PHE A 105 -13.41 1.93 1.26
C PHE A 105 -14.00 3.06 2.11
N VAL A 106 -15.30 3.27 1.93
CA VAL A 106 -16.09 4.26 2.68
C VAL A 106 -17.28 3.58 3.33
N TYR A 107 -17.61 3.98 4.55
CA TYR A 107 -18.84 3.51 5.20
C TYR A 107 -20.03 4.31 4.67
N PRO A 108 -21.13 3.65 4.23
CA PRO A 108 -22.29 4.33 3.66
C PRO A 108 -22.85 5.46 4.54
N THR A 109 -22.79 5.29 5.85
CA THR A 109 -23.26 6.28 6.85
C THR A 109 -22.42 7.55 6.92
N HIS A 110 -21.19 7.55 6.40
CA HIS A 110 -20.23 8.65 6.52
C HIS A 110 -19.50 8.97 5.20
N ILE A 111 -20.13 8.70 4.05
CA ILE A 111 -19.48 8.80 2.74
C ILE A 111 -18.83 10.17 2.48
N HIS A 112 -19.56 11.27 2.70
CA HIS A 112 -19.07 12.63 2.48
C HIS A 112 -17.88 13.00 3.38
N GLN A 113 -17.86 12.50 4.61
CA GLN A 113 -16.75 12.75 5.53
C GLN A 113 -15.48 12.04 5.06
N TYR A 114 -15.60 10.79 4.60
CA TYR A 114 -14.48 10.03 4.06
C TYR A 114 -13.97 10.64 2.76
N GLU A 115 -14.86 11.00 1.83
CA GLU A 115 -14.46 11.64 0.58
C GLU A 115 -13.76 12.96 0.83
N LYS A 116 -14.32 13.84 1.67
CA LYS A 116 -13.69 15.12 2.02
C LYS A 116 -12.31 14.93 2.65
N ARG A 117 -12.11 13.88 3.45
CA ARG A 117 -10.87 13.67 4.21
C ARG A 117 -9.78 12.97 3.41
N TYR A 118 -10.14 12.01 2.54
CA TYR A 118 -9.17 11.07 1.97
C TYR A 118 -9.05 11.16 0.46
N LYS A 119 -10.04 11.70 -0.26
CA LYS A 119 -9.93 11.90 -1.71
C LYS A 119 -8.74 12.83 -2.00
N GLY A 120 -7.93 12.47 -2.99
CA GLY A 120 -6.71 13.19 -3.36
C GLY A 120 -5.52 12.94 -2.42
N THR A 121 -5.64 12.03 -1.45
CA THR A 121 -4.51 11.67 -0.57
C THR A 121 -3.77 10.44 -1.09
N PHE A 122 -2.46 10.39 -0.85
CA PHE A 122 -1.67 9.18 -1.09
C PHE A 122 -1.99 8.12 -0.03
N GLN A 123 -2.36 6.93 -0.50
CA GLN A 123 -2.67 5.77 0.34
C GLN A 123 -1.95 4.54 -0.18
N HIS A 124 -1.95 3.48 0.64
CA HIS A 124 -1.37 2.19 0.28
C HIS A 124 -2.14 1.03 0.95
N GLY A 125 -1.88 -0.19 0.49
CA GLY A 125 -2.48 -1.42 0.99
C GLY A 125 -3.57 -2.02 0.10
N GLY A 126 -3.82 -1.41 -1.06
CA GLY A 126 -4.66 -1.96 -2.12
C GLY A 126 -3.88 -2.93 -3.00
N ILE A 127 -4.44 -3.20 -4.17
CA ILE A 127 -3.84 -4.07 -5.21
C ILE A 127 -3.67 -3.33 -6.54
N SER A 128 -3.44 -2.00 -6.51
CA SER A 128 -3.09 -1.28 -7.74
C SER A 128 -1.69 -1.68 -8.22
N LEU A 129 -1.40 -1.48 -9.50
CA LEU A 129 -0.08 -1.80 -10.05
C LEU A 129 1.03 -0.99 -9.38
N GLU A 130 0.77 0.28 -9.06
CA GLU A 130 1.70 1.17 -8.35
C GLU A 130 2.03 0.68 -6.94
N GLU A 131 1.09 -0.01 -6.28
CA GLU A 131 1.31 -0.55 -4.93
C GLU A 131 2.05 -1.89 -4.94
N ILE A 132 1.86 -2.71 -5.98
CA ILE A 132 2.32 -4.11 -6.04
C ILE A 132 3.58 -4.31 -6.90
N ILE A 133 3.77 -3.51 -7.95
CA ILE A 133 4.99 -3.57 -8.78
C ILE A 133 6.05 -2.71 -8.12
N LEU A 134 7.05 -3.38 -7.55
CA LEU A 134 8.06 -2.74 -6.71
C LEU A 134 9.41 -2.69 -7.42
N PRO A 135 10.11 -1.55 -7.37
CA PRO A 135 11.47 -1.46 -7.87
C PRO A 135 12.40 -2.29 -6.99
N VAL A 136 13.37 -2.95 -7.61
CA VAL A 136 14.47 -3.62 -6.92
C VAL A 136 15.77 -3.15 -7.56
N ALA A 137 16.64 -2.54 -6.76
CA ALA A 137 17.99 -2.18 -7.17
C ALA A 137 18.98 -3.09 -6.45
N ILE A 138 19.88 -3.71 -7.21
CA ILE A 138 20.96 -4.55 -6.69
C ILE A 138 22.26 -3.82 -6.96
N LEU A 139 22.92 -3.37 -5.89
CA LEU A 139 24.19 -2.67 -5.94
C LEU A 139 25.29 -3.66 -5.55
N SER A 140 26.11 -4.03 -6.53
CA SER A 140 27.25 -4.92 -6.31
C SER A 140 28.47 -4.11 -5.87
N PRO A 141 29.34 -4.68 -5.02
CA PRO A 141 30.57 -4.01 -4.61
C PRO A 141 31.47 -3.78 -5.84
N HIS A 142 32.04 -2.58 -5.92
CA HIS A 142 33.07 -2.32 -6.91
C HIS A 142 34.34 -3.06 -6.48
N LYS A 143 34.72 -4.11 -7.23
CA LYS A 143 36.08 -4.65 -7.12
C LYS A 143 37.06 -3.55 -7.48
N LYS A 144 37.95 -3.21 -6.55
CA LYS A 144 39.14 -2.41 -6.87
C LYS A 144 40.06 -3.20 -7.80
#